data_AF-A0A9E6W2X8-F1
#
_entry.id   AF-A0A9E6W2X8-F1
#
_cell.length_a   1.000
_cell.length_b   1.000
_cell.length_c   1.000
_cell.angle_alpha   90.00
_cell.angle_beta   90.00
_cell.angle_gamma   90.00
#
_symmetry.space_group_name_H-M   'P 1'
#
loop_
_entity.id
_entity.type
_entity.pdbx_description
1 polymer ?
#
loop_
_entity_poly.entity_id
_entity_poly.type
_entity_poly.pdbx_seq_one_letter_code
_entity_poly.pdbx_strand_id
1 'polypeptide(L)'
;MKKVLYTGLMFGAAIGLLTFSACEKAISDVTETTVSGEDAVIVESAIASAFDVVDDIASTDGRMQKNGTTLLPDGVDVVFTDSLFTDNDGVEFYVDFGAYDPSKTMNGVLCADGKYRAGKITITANKPYTELGCVIEAKFEDGADAYYIGDGLTMIKVLANLKATRTGQETATLEITGCKVFTPEGTVEFQSNKQIKRIKGNDQPGSLGDEYEVTGNGSGTNRNGEPFTIEITKTLLQRIEDGCSRTFIVGIIELKNTSSNKSMSVDFDPKGDGACDRLIRITLPGGINKDIIIGE
;
A
#
# COMPACT_ATOMS: atom_id res chain seq x y z
N MET A 1 -38.33 -87.55 -42.91
CA MET A 1 -38.24 -87.87 -41.47
C MET A 1 -37.47 -86.76 -40.77
N LYS A 2 -38.04 -86.14 -39.72
CA LYS A 2 -37.41 -85.46 -38.54
C LYS A 2 -36.27 -84.44 -38.82
N LYS A 3 -36.20 -83.18 -38.37
CA LYS A 3 -36.83 -82.24 -37.39
C LYS A 3 -36.39 -80.81 -37.87
N VAL A 4 -37.17 -79.73 -37.92
CA VAL A 4 -37.73 -78.86 -36.84
C VAL A 4 -36.68 -78.06 -36.04
N LEU A 5 -36.70 -76.71 -36.25
CA LEU A 5 -36.50 -75.56 -35.31
C LEU A 5 -35.09 -75.30 -34.71
N TYR A 6 -34.61 -74.09 -34.36
CA TYR A 6 -35.18 -72.74 -34.15
C TYR A 6 -34.04 -71.68 -33.97
N THR A 7 -34.35 -70.39 -34.21
CA THR A 7 -33.82 -69.14 -33.57
C THR A 7 -32.32 -68.78 -33.68
N GLY A 8 -31.90 -67.51 -33.86
CA GLY A 8 -32.61 -66.27 -33.55
C GLY A 8 -32.02 -65.01 -34.18
N LEU A 9 -32.89 -63.99 -34.17
CA LEU A 9 -32.75 -62.59 -34.51
C LEU A 9 -31.73 -61.88 -33.58
N MET A 10 -30.94 -60.93 -34.08
CA MET A 10 -30.59 -59.68 -33.36
C MET A 10 -29.94 -58.66 -34.32
N PHE A 11 -30.59 -57.50 -34.36
CA PHE A 11 -30.20 -56.21 -34.93
C PHE A 11 -28.92 -55.66 -34.27
N GLY A 12 -28.17 -54.80 -34.96
CA GLY A 12 -27.20 -53.93 -34.28
C GLY A 12 -26.23 -53.18 -35.20
N ALA A 13 -26.57 -51.93 -35.53
CA ALA A 13 -25.74 -50.99 -36.26
C ALA A 13 -24.44 -50.66 -35.50
N ALA A 14 -23.28 -50.78 -36.16
CA ALA A 14 -22.00 -50.29 -35.64
C ALA A 14 -21.80 -48.84 -36.11
N ILE A 15 -22.26 -47.88 -35.30
CA ILE A 15 -22.01 -46.45 -35.47
C ILE A 15 -20.95 -46.02 -34.43
N GLY A 16 -19.85 -45.47 -34.94
CA GLY A 16 -19.11 -44.34 -34.36
C GLY A 16 -18.54 -44.47 -32.95
N LEU A 17 -17.23 -44.75 -32.87
CA LEU A 17 -16.39 -44.32 -31.75
C LEU A 17 -15.21 -43.53 -32.33
N LEU A 18 -15.49 -42.27 -32.68
CA LEU A 18 -14.46 -41.23 -32.78
C LEU A 18 -14.15 -40.81 -31.35
N THR A 19 -13.08 -41.36 -30.78
CA THR A 19 -12.53 -40.90 -29.51
C THR A 19 -11.89 -39.53 -29.75
N PHE A 20 -12.58 -38.48 -29.32
CA PHE A 20 -11.97 -37.16 -29.15
C PHE A 20 -10.87 -37.30 -28.10
N SER A 21 -9.61 -37.27 -28.54
CA SER A 21 -8.49 -36.98 -27.66
C SER A 21 -8.57 -35.49 -27.32
N ALA A 22 -9.36 -35.19 -26.29
CA ALA A 22 -9.35 -33.89 -25.65
C ALA A 22 -7.94 -33.70 -25.08
N CYS A 23 -7.25 -32.68 -25.56
CA CYS A 23 -6.03 -32.18 -24.96
C CYS A 23 -6.39 -31.62 -23.58
N GLU A 24 -6.38 -32.48 -22.56
CA GLU A 24 -6.37 -32.04 -21.19
C GLU A 24 -4.95 -31.51 -20.94
N LYS A 25 -4.75 -30.24 -21.30
CA LYS A 25 -3.59 -29.49 -20.86
C LYS A 25 -3.65 -29.57 -19.35
N ALA A 26 -2.72 -30.32 -18.75
CA ALA A 26 -2.52 -30.34 -17.31
C ALA A 26 -2.29 -28.90 -16.87
N ILE A 27 -3.35 -28.23 -16.43
CA ILE A 27 -3.26 -27.04 -15.62
C ILE A 27 -2.70 -27.60 -14.32
N SER A 28 -1.39 -27.46 -14.15
CA SER A 28 -0.80 -27.55 -12.83
C SER A 28 -1.63 -26.66 -11.91
N ASP A 29 -2.34 -27.27 -10.96
CA ASP A 29 -3.14 -26.63 -9.91
C ASP A 29 -2.25 -25.81 -8.97
N VAL A 30 -1.56 -24.81 -9.51
CA VAL A 30 -1.15 -23.67 -8.70
C VAL A 30 -2.33 -22.73 -8.79
N THR A 31 -3.25 -22.84 -7.84
CA THR A 31 -4.31 -21.87 -7.58
C THR A 31 -3.72 -20.46 -7.73
N GLU A 32 -4.07 -19.77 -8.82
CA GLU A 32 -3.74 -18.37 -9.01
C GLU A 32 -4.35 -17.60 -7.84
N THR A 33 -3.50 -17.00 -7.01
CA THR A 33 -3.91 -16.32 -5.78
C THR A 33 -3.63 -14.84 -5.88
N THR A 34 -4.58 -14.03 -5.41
CA THR A 34 -4.50 -12.58 -5.36
C THR A 34 -3.77 -12.06 -4.12
N VAL A 35 -3.34 -12.94 -3.22
CA VAL A 35 -2.78 -12.58 -1.91
C VAL A 35 -1.64 -11.56 -2.01
N SER A 36 -0.69 -11.74 -2.93
CA SER A 36 0.39 -10.77 -3.10
C SER A 36 -0.11 -9.40 -3.57
N GLY A 37 -1.14 -9.36 -4.43
CA GLY A 37 -1.75 -8.12 -4.88
C GLY A 37 -2.50 -7.40 -3.75
N GLU A 38 -3.25 -8.14 -2.93
CA GLU A 38 -3.93 -7.59 -1.76
C GLU A 38 -2.95 -7.05 -0.73
N ASP A 39 -1.91 -7.82 -0.41
CA ASP A 39 -0.84 -7.42 0.50
C ASP A 39 -0.07 -6.19 0.01
N ALA A 40 0.22 -6.14 -1.29
CA ALA A 40 0.85 -4.99 -1.94
C ALA A 40 0.01 -3.72 -1.77
N VAL A 41 -1.30 -3.80 -2.01
CA VAL A 41 -2.21 -2.66 -1.86
C VAL A 41 -2.22 -2.15 -0.42
N ILE A 42 -2.32 -3.06 0.56
CA ILE A 42 -2.37 -2.70 1.98
C ILE A 42 -1.07 -2.00 2.39
N VAL A 43 0.10 -2.57 2.07
CA VAL A 43 1.38 -1.99 2.47
C VAL A 43 1.66 -0.67 1.76
N GLU A 44 1.36 -0.56 0.47
CA GLU A 44 1.53 0.67 -0.30
C GLU A 44 0.67 1.81 0.25
N SER A 45 -0.59 1.52 0.57
CA SER A 45 -1.51 2.51 1.13
C SER A 45 -1.12 2.93 2.54
N ALA A 46 -0.71 1.99 3.39
CA ALA A 46 -0.29 2.26 4.76
C ALA A 46 0.98 3.13 4.81
N ILE A 47 1.98 2.83 3.98
CA ILE A 47 3.24 3.57 3.95
C ILE A 47 3.08 4.95 3.31
N ALA A 48 2.30 5.08 2.23
CA ALA A 48 1.96 6.39 1.67
C ALA A 48 1.33 7.27 2.76
N SER A 49 0.37 6.73 3.49
CA SER A 49 -0.29 7.45 4.58
C SER A 49 0.61 7.80 5.76
N ALA A 50 1.63 6.98 6.05
CA ALA A 50 2.60 7.28 7.09
C ALA A 50 3.54 8.41 6.64
N PHE A 51 3.94 8.39 5.37
CA PHE A 51 4.73 9.45 4.76
C PHE A 51 3.97 10.79 4.69
N ASP A 52 2.66 10.80 4.40
CA ASP A 52 1.83 12.01 4.38
C ASP A 52 1.96 12.83 5.68
N VAL A 53 1.97 12.16 6.83
CA VAL A 53 2.13 12.80 8.15
C VAL A 53 3.53 13.39 8.30
N VAL A 54 4.55 12.65 7.89
CA VAL A 54 5.94 13.08 7.98
C VAL A 54 6.16 14.33 7.10
N ASP A 55 5.63 14.31 5.88
CA ASP A 55 5.67 15.44 4.94
C ASP A 55 4.89 16.65 5.47
N ASP A 56 3.68 16.45 6.01
CA ASP A 56 2.86 17.52 6.57
C ASP A 56 3.54 18.20 7.76
N ILE A 57 4.12 17.44 8.69
CA ILE A 57 4.75 18.03 9.88
C ILE A 57 6.05 18.73 9.50
N ALA A 58 6.83 18.17 8.58
CA ALA A 58 8.06 18.81 8.13
C ALA A 58 7.81 20.05 7.27
N SER A 59 6.69 20.10 6.55
CA SER A 59 6.31 21.26 5.74
C SER A 59 5.57 22.33 6.54
N THR A 60 4.78 21.92 7.54
CA THR A 60 4.37 22.74 8.68
C THR A 60 5.50 22.71 9.72
N ASP A 61 5.31 22.86 11.03
CA ASP A 61 6.35 23.27 12.04
C ASP A 61 7.26 24.50 11.78
N GLY A 62 7.08 25.57 12.56
CA GLY A 62 7.80 26.86 12.47
C GLY A 62 9.32 26.84 12.30
N ARG A 63 9.98 25.78 12.77
CA ARG A 63 11.43 25.58 12.67
C ARG A 63 11.83 24.88 11.37
N MET A 64 10.89 24.18 10.75
CA MET A 64 10.99 23.47 9.47
C MET A 64 10.28 24.21 8.30
N GLN A 65 9.47 25.24 8.61
CA GLN A 65 8.18 25.58 7.97
C GLN A 65 8.08 26.27 6.62
N LYS A 66 6.89 26.01 6.06
CA LYS A 66 5.84 26.90 5.51
C LYS A 66 4.55 26.83 6.39
N ASN A 67 4.13 27.91 7.08
CA ASN A 67 3.02 27.96 8.09
C ASN A 67 1.59 27.66 7.56
N GLY A 68 0.88 26.58 7.98
CA GLY A 68 -0.47 26.24 7.45
C GLY A 68 -1.32 25.16 8.16
N THR A 69 -2.32 24.59 7.45
CA THR A 69 -3.28 23.59 7.95
C THR A 69 -2.66 22.20 8.01
N THR A 70 -2.46 21.67 9.21
CA THR A 70 -1.85 20.35 9.45
C THR A 70 -2.86 19.21 9.34
N LEU A 71 -2.36 18.01 9.03
CA LEU A 71 -3.08 16.74 9.16
C LEU A 71 -3.33 16.36 10.63
N LEU A 72 -2.56 16.93 11.55
CA LEU A 72 -2.62 16.60 12.96
C LEU A 72 -3.86 17.22 13.63
N PRO A 73 -4.70 16.41 14.29
CA PRO A 73 -5.83 16.91 15.09
C PRO A 73 -5.36 17.42 16.45
N ASP A 74 -6.27 18.11 17.16
CA ASP A 74 -6.04 18.51 18.55
C ASP A 74 -5.74 17.28 19.43
N GLY A 75 -4.73 17.38 20.30
CA GLY A 75 -4.33 16.32 21.23
C GLY A 75 -3.27 15.35 20.71
N VAL A 76 -2.75 15.56 19.49
CA VAL A 76 -1.50 14.94 19.04
C VAL A 76 -0.33 15.85 19.42
N ASP A 77 0.66 15.30 20.11
CA ASP A 77 1.82 16.05 20.55
C ASP A 77 2.98 15.90 19.55
N VAL A 78 3.63 17.02 19.21
CA VAL A 78 4.90 17.03 18.49
C VAL A 78 5.98 17.54 19.43
N VAL A 79 6.87 16.65 19.86
CA VAL A 79 7.86 16.93 20.90
C VAL A 79 9.25 16.88 20.33
N PHE A 80 9.98 17.99 20.45
CA PHE A 80 11.33 18.13 19.95
C PHE A 80 12.32 17.75 21.04
N THR A 81 13.15 16.74 20.75
CA THR A 81 14.28 16.35 21.59
C THR A 81 15.52 17.16 21.24
N ASP A 82 15.65 17.51 19.96
CA ASP A 82 16.60 18.48 19.45
C ASP A 82 15.87 19.49 18.55
N SER A 83 16.19 20.78 18.68
CA SER A 83 15.45 21.85 18.00
C SER A 83 16.33 22.84 17.26
N LEU A 84 17.64 22.62 17.20
CA LEU A 84 18.58 23.52 16.55
C LEU A 84 19.14 22.86 15.29
N PHE A 85 19.32 23.69 14.25
CA PHE A 85 20.10 23.30 13.07
C PHE A 85 21.53 23.85 13.13
N THR A 86 21.82 24.71 14.09
CA THR A 86 23.03 25.54 14.15
C THR A 86 24.25 24.83 14.73
N ASP A 87 24.05 23.67 15.33
CA ASP A 87 25.00 22.71 15.91
C ASP A 87 25.51 21.68 14.90
N ASN A 88 24.89 21.58 13.71
CA ASN A 88 25.25 20.68 12.61
C ASN A 88 24.98 19.18 12.84
N ASP A 89 24.12 18.82 13.78
CA ASP A 89 23.56 17.47 13.98
C ASP A 89 22.10 17.34 13.53
N GLY A 90 21.43 18.46 13.27
CA GLY A 90 20.07 18.49 12.71
C GLY A 90 19.01 18.51 13.80
N VAL A 91 17.75 18.34 13.41
CA VAL A 91 16.61 18.39 14.32
C VAL A 91 16.04 17.00 14.53
N GLU A 92 15.70 16.66 15.77
CA GLU A 92 15.06 15.40 16.15
C GLU A 92 13.79 15.68 16.96
N PHE A 93 12.71 15.01 16.58
CA PHE A 93 11.43 15.11 17.26
C PHE A 93 10.64 13.82 17.10
N TYR A 94 9.59 13.68 17.89
CA TYR A 94 8.61 12.63 17.69
C TYR A 94 7.20 13.17 17.69
N VAL A 95 6.33 12.43 17.03
CA VAL A 95 4.88 12.66 16.97
C VAL A 95 4.24 11.58 17.80
N ASP A 96 3.41 11.95 18.77
CA ASP A 96 2.71 11.02 19.65
C ASP A 96 1.20 11.10 19.43
N PHE A 97 0.65 10.03 18.82
CA PHE A 97 -0.79 9.86 18.61
C PHE A 97 -1.48 9.20 19.81
N GLY A 98 -0.76 8.98 20.92
CA GLY A 98 -1.22 8.24 22.07
C GLY A 98 -1.16 6.72 21.84
N ALA A 99 -1.06 5.96 22.94
CA ALA A 99 -0.90 4.52 22.87
C ALA A 99 -2.11 3.80 22.21
N TYR A 100 -1.79 2.76 21.43
CA TYR A 100 -2.79 1.80 20.96
C TYR A 100 -3.34 0.98 22.15
N ASP A 101 -4.67 0.86 22.24
CA ASP A 101 -5.35 0.16 23.32
C ASP A 101 -6.43 -0.79 22.76
N PRO A 102 -6.11 -2.08 22.57
CA PRO A 102 -7.03 -3.04 21.96
C PRO A 102 -8.31 -3.27 22.78
N SER A 103 -8.41 -2.74 24.02
CA SER A 103 -9.64 -2.80 24.82
C SER A 103 -10.67 -1.74 24.44
N LYS A 104 -10.27 -0.69 23.71
CA LYS A 104 -11.18 0.38 23.26
C LYS A 104 -11.99 -0.05 22.05
N THR A 105 -13.23 0.45 21.99
CA THR A 105 -14.12 0.26 20.83
C THR A 105 -13.63 0.98 19.57
N MET A 106 -12.92 2.09 19.74
CA MET A 106 -12.30 2.86 18.65
C MET A 106 -10.90 3.27 19.09
N ASN A 107 -9.92 2.88 18.29
CA ASN A 107 -8.49 3.00 18.56
C ASN A 107 -7.86 4.15 17.77
N GLY A 108 -6.88 4.80 18.41
CA GLY A 108 -6.18 5.93 17.83
C GLY A 108 -7.00 7.22 17.76
N VAL A 109 -6.39 8.24 17.18
CA VAL A 109 -6.95 9.58 17.00
C VAL A 109 -7.28 9.78 15.53
N LEU A 110 -8.47 10.32 15.24
CA LEU A 110 -8.91 10.67 13.90
C LEU A 110 -8.19 11.93 13.40
N CYS A 111 -7.41 11.80 12.34
CA CYS A 111 -6.72 12.90 11.67
C CYS A 111 -7.57 13.53 10.56
N ALA A 112 -7.15 14.70 10.07
CA ALA A 112 -7.90 15.48 9.08
C ALA A 112 -8.04 14.79 7.70
N ASP A 113 -7.22 13.78 7.41
CA ASP A 113 -7.28 12.96 6.20
C ASP A 113 -8.24 11.75 6.32
N GLY A 114 -9.00 11.66 7.41
CA GLY A 114 -10.02 10.62 7.61
C GLY A 114 -9.47 9.27 8.08
N LYS A 115 -8.23 9.23 8.57
CA LYS A 115 -7.57 8.02 9.09
C LYS A 115 -7.32 8.11 10.59
N TYR A 116 -7.37 6.96 11.24
CA TYR A 116 -7.01 6.83 12.65
C TYR A 116 -5.55 6.42 12.79
N ARG A 117 -4.86 7.04 13.74
CA ARG A 117 -3.44 6.79 14.03
C ARG A 117 -3.22 6.62 15.52
N ALA A 118 -2.30 5.74 15.91
CA ALA A 118 -1.87 5.53 17.30
C ALA A 118 -0.37 5.23 17.35
N GLY A 119 0.24 5.39 18.52
CA GLY A 119 1.66 5.19 18.74
C GLY A 119 2.51 6.40 18.37
N LYS A 120 3.81 6.18 18.16
CA LYS A 120 4.77 7.25 17.90
C LYS A 120 5.50 7.08 16.58
N ILE A 121 5.90 8.22 16.02
CA ILE A 121 6.83 8.30 14.89
C ILE A 121 8.01 9.16 15.34
N THR A 122 9.23 8.62 15.28
CA THR A 122 10.45 9.39 15.54
C THR A 122 10.98 9.92 14.22
N ILE A 123 11.24 11.22 14.14
CA ILE A 123 11.61 11.93 12.92
C ILE A 123 12.90 12.71 13.16
N THR A 124 13.85 12.58 12.23
CA THR A 124 15.03 13.44 12.16
C THR A 124 15.06 14.19 10.85
N ALA A 125 15.62 15.39 10.86
CA ALA A 125 15.88 16.18 9.67
C ALA A 125 17.29 16.77 9.74
N ASN A 126 18.07 16.61 8.67
CA ASN A 126 19.46 17.07 8.66
C ASN A 126 19.62 18.59 8.43
N LYS A 127 18.59 19.26 7.88
CA LYS A 127 18.54 20.70 7.60
C LYS A 127 17.07 21.12 7.40
N PRO A 128 16.77 22.44 7.31
CA PRO A 128 15.40 22.92 7.08
C PRO A 128 14.74 22.29 5.84
N TYR A 129 13.46 21.94 5.94
CA TYR A 129 12.76 21.20 4.87
C TYR A 129 12.75 21.95 3.54
N THR A 130 12.72 23.28 3.56
CA THR A 130 12.73 24.15 2.37
C THR A 130 14.03 24.06 1.56
N GLU A 131 15.12 23.55 2.13
CA GLU A 131 16.40 23.46 1.45
C GLU A 131 16.53 22.22 0.58
N LEU A 132 17.13 22.38 -0.61
CA LEU A 132 17.44 21.26 -1.48
C LEU A 132 18.44 20.30 -0.83
N GLY A 133 18.21 19.00 -1.03
CA GLY A 133 18.96 17.94 -0.38
C GLY A 133 18.70 17.83 1.12
N CYS A 134 17.61 18.43 1.64
CA CYS A 134 17.08 18.06 2.94
C CYS A 134 16.75 16.56 2.96
N VAL A 135 17.17 15.90 4.02
CA VAL A 135 16.92 14.49 4.30
C VAL A 135 16.11 14.43 5.57
N ILE A 136 14.92 13.85 5.47
CA ILE A 136 14.06 13.49 6.59
C ILE A 136 14.08 11.98 6.74
N GLU A 137 14.36 11.50 7.95
CA GLU A 137 14.24 10.08 8.27
C GLU A 137 13.15 9.89 9.32
N ALA A 138 12.16 9.05 9.02
CA ALA A 138 11.12 8.66 9.95
C ALA A 138 11.27 7.18 10.32
N LYS A 139 11.24 6.90 11.62
CA LYS A 139 11.39 5.56 12.20
C LYS A 139 10.10 5.16 12.90
N PHE A 140 9.63 3.97 12.55
CA PHE A 140 8.47 3.31 13.13
C PHE A 140 8.98 2.07 13.84
N GLU A 141 9.23 2.22 15.15
CA GLU A 141 9.87 1.21 15.98
C GLU A 141 8.84 0.26 16.61
N ASP A 142 9.29 -0.92 17.01
CA ASP A 142 8.44 -1.86 17.74
C ASP A 142 8.45 -1.55 19.25
N GLY A 143 7.52 -2.15 19.98
CA GLY A 143 7.42 -2.00 21.44
C GLY A 143 6.17 -1.26 21.88
N ALA A 144 6.23 -0.62 23.06
CA ALA A 144 5.08 0.02 23.69
C ALA A 144 4.53 1.20 22.89
N ASP A 145 5.40 1.88 22.15
CA ASP A 145 5.07 3.07 21.36
C ASP A 145 4.94 2.77 19.85
N ALA A 146 4.79 1.49 19.48
CA ALA A 146 4.72 1.10 18.07
C ALA A 146 3.59 1.83 17.33
N TYR A 147 3.84 2.19 16.08
CA TYR A 147 2.88 2.94 15.27
C TYR A 147 1.80 2.03 14.67
N TYR A 148 0.55 2.52 14.72
CA TYR A 148 -0.61 1.86 14.14
C TYR A 148 -1.41 2.84 13.29
N ILE A 149 -2.00 2.32 12.22
CA ILE A 149 -2.88 3.08 11.32
C ILE A 149 -4.10 2.24 10.93
N GLY A 150 -5.24 2.90 10.70
CA GLY A 150 -6.45 2.21 10.25
C GLY A 150 -7.68 3.10 10.24
N ASP A 151 -8.84 2.49 10.47
CA ASP A 151 -10.14 3.16 10.52
C ASP A 151 -10.70 3.33 11.94
N GLY A 152 -9.89 2.99 12.93
CA GLY A 152 -10.22 3.03 14.36
C GLY A 152 -10.84 1.74 14.87
N LEU A 153 -11.51 0.95 14.04
CA LEU A 153 -11.99 -0.39 14.41
C LEU A 153 -10.90 -1.44 14.13
N THR A 154 -10.38 -1.40 12.92
CA THR A 154 -9.27 -2.24 12.45
C THR A 154 -8.03 -1.38 12.33
N MET A 155 -7.02 -1.72 13.11
CA MET A 155 -5.72 -1.04 13.13
C MET A 155 -4.63 -2.04 12.74
N ILE A 156 -3.74 -1.64 11.84
CA ILE A 156 -2.57 -2.41 11.43
C ILE A 156 -1.31 -1.78 12.02
N LYS A 157 -0.38 -2.62 12.48
CA LYS A 157 0.91 -2.15 13.00
C LYS A 157 1.89 -1.97 11.85
N VAL A 158 2.65 -0.88 11.85
CA VAL A 158 3.68 -0.61 10.84
C VAL A 158 5.02 -0.45 11.52
N LEU A 159 6.01 -1.22 11.05
CA LEU A 159 7.42 -1.02 11.33
C LEU A 159 8.09 -0.63 10.01
N ALA A 160 8.96 0.38 10.01
CA ALA A 160 9.67 0.84 8.82
C ALA A 160 10.75 1.87 9.18
N ASN A 161 11.70 2.06 8.27
CA ASN A 161 12.49 3.28 8.15
C ASN A 161 12.16 3.92 6.80
N LEU A 162 11.67 5.16 6.86
CA LEU A 162 11.40 5.98 5.69
C LEU A 162 12.48 7.04 5.60
N LYS A 163 13.12 7.16 4.45
CA LYS A 163 14.13 8.19 4.18
C LYS A 163 13.70 9.00 2.96
N ALA A 164 13.24 10.21 3.21
CA ALA A 164 12.85 11.16 2.19
C ALA A 164 14.00 12.13 1.92
N THR A 165 14.42 12.26 0.66
CA THR A 165 15.40 13.27 0.24
C THR A 165 14.77 14.23 -0.74
N ARG A 166 14.76 15.52 -0.39
CA ARG A 166 14.24 16.57 -1.26
C ARG A 166 15.18 16.78 -2.45
N THR A 167 14.71 16.44 -3.65
CA THR A 167 15.48 16.53 -4.90
C THR A 167 15.16 17.80 -5.71
N GLY A 168 14.05 18.46 -5.38
CA GLY A 168 13.59 19.67 -6.04
C GLY A 168 12.62 20.45 -5.17
N GLN A 169 12.05 21.53 -5.73
CA GLN A 169 11.04 22.30 -5.01
C GLN A 169 9.78 21.48 -4.72
N GLU A 170 9.36 20.64 -5.68
CA GLU A 170 8.13 19.84 -5.56
C GLU A 170 8.42 18.34 -5.73
N THR A 171 9.69 17.92 -5.60
CA THR A 171 10.09 16.53 -5.83
C THR A 171 10.96 16.01 -4.70
N ALA A 172 10.74 14.76 -4.34
CA ALA A 172 11.53 14.01 -3.38
C ALA A 172 11.72 12.56 -3.82
N THR A 173 12.78 11.92 -3.34
CA THR A 173 12.90 10.46 -3.36
C THR A 173 12.52 9.91 -1.99
N LEU A 174 11.82 8.79 -1.95
CA LEU A 174 11.47 8.07 -0.73
C LEU A 174 12.05 6.65 -0.78
N GLU A 175 13.01 6.38 0.08
CA GLU A 175 13.56 5.05 0.32
C GLU A 175 12.85 4.43 1.54
N ILE A 176 12.41 3.18 1.39
CA ILE A 176 11.63 2.45 2.38
C ILE A 176 12.38 1.16 2.69
N THR A 177 12.83 1.02 3.93
CA THR A 177 13.61 -0.15 4.38
C THR A 177 13.06 -0.74 5.67
N GLY A 178 13.34 -2.03 5.89
CA GLY A 178 12.90 -2.75 7.08
C GLY A 178 11.38 -2.77 7.29
N CYS A 179 10.60 -2.55 6.22
CA CYS A 179 9.16 -2.37 6.37
C CYS A 179 8.47 -3.71 6.64
N LYS A 180 7.67 -3.74 7.71
CA LYS A 180 6.77 -4.83 8.07
C LYS A 180 5.42 -4.28 8.45
N VAL A 181 4.37 -4.77 7.81
CA VAL A 181 2.98 -4.44 8.14
C VAL A 181 2.32 -5.68 8.72
N PHE A 182 1.79 -5.55 9.93
CA PHE A 182 1.09 -6.62 10.64
C PHE A 182 -0.41 -6.42 10.47
N THR A 183 -1.01 -7.31 9.69
CA THR A 183 -2.45 -7.36 9.43
C THR A 183 -3.09 -8.49 10.26
N PRO A 184 -4.42 -8.50 10.45
CA PRO A 184 -5.11 -9.62 11.07
C PRO A 184 -4.84 -10.97 10.40
N GLU A 185 -4.56 -10.98 9.09
CA GLU A 185 -4.33 -12.18 8.29
C GLU A 185 -2.86 -12.63 8.24
N GLY A 186 -1.92 -11.77 8.67
CA GLY A 186 -0.50 -12.09 8.71
C GLY A 186 0.41 -10.88 8.49
N THR A 187 1.70 -11.16 8.34
CA THR A 187 2.73 -10.12 8.20
C THR A 187 3.18 -10.00 6.75
N VAL A 188 3.22 -8.78 6.25
CA VAL A 188 3.78 -8.43 4.93
C VAL A 188 5.11 -7.72 5.13
N GLU A 189 6.15 -8.17 4.44
CA GLU A 189 7.44 -7.48 4.40
C GLU A 189 7.57 -6.68 3.10
N PHE A 190 8.15 -5.49 3.16
CA PHE A 190 8.26 -4.62 2.01
C PHE A 190 9.52 -3.76 2.05
N GLN A 191 9.98 -3.36 0.88
CA GLN A 191 11.00 -2.33 0.67
C GLN A 191 10.78 -1.71 -0.70
N SER A 192 11.06 -0.42 -0.84
CA SER A 192 10.89 0.25 -2.13
C SER A 192 11.73 1.52 -2.25
N ASN A 193 11.90 1.95 -3.50
CA ASN A 193 12.46 3.24 -3.84
C ASN A 193 11.46 3.96 -4.74
N LYS A 194 11.00 5.13 -4.29
CA LYS A 194 9.96 5.91 -4.98
C LYS A 194 10.46 7.31 -5.31
N GLN A 195 9.93 7.85 -6.40
CA GLN A 195 9.97 9.28 -6.68
C GLN A 195 8.57 9.84 -6.44
N ILE A 196 8.51 10.92 -5.67
CA ILE A 196 7.29 11.61 -5.28
C ILE A 196 7.37 13.01 -5.87
N LYS A 197 6.31 13.42 -6.56
CA LYS A 197 6.18 14.76 -7.12
C LYS A 197 4.84 15.36 -6.68
N ARG A 198 4.89 16.47 -5.97
CA ARG A 198 3.69 17.24 -5.66
C ARG A 198 3.23 18.02 -6.89
N ILE A 199 1.97 17.87 -7.26
CA ILE A 199 1.38 18.50 -8.45
C ILE A 199 0.32 19.56 -8.11
N LYS A 200 -0.16 19.60 -6.86
CA LYS A 200 -1.13 20.56 -6.34
C LYS A 200 -0.87 20.79 -4.85
N GLY A 201 -1.22 21.99 -4.35
CA GLY A 201 -0.99 22.37 -2.95
C GLY A 201 0.09 23.42 -2.72
N ASN A 202 0.80 23.85 -3.77
CA ASN A 202 1.97 24.72 -3.63
C ASN A 202 1.66 26.12 -3.10
N ASP A 203 0.42 26.55 -3.20
CA ASP A 203 -0.08 27.86 -2.77
C ASP A 203 -0.65 27.84 -1.35
N GLN A 204 -1.11 26.68 -0.87
CA GLN A 204 -1.62 26.50 0.49
C GLN A 204 -0.53 25.90 1.39
N PRO A 205 -0.42 26.32 2.64
CA PRO A 205 0.50 25.69 3.56
C PRO A 205 -0.13 24.50 4.30
N GLY A 206 0.68 23.47 4.60
CA GLY A 206 0.21 22.14 5.00
C GLY A 206 0.01 21.20 3.80
N SER A 207 -0.35 19.94 4.06
CA SER A 207 -0.52 18.92 3.02
C SER A 207 -2.00 18.58 2.72
N LEU A 208 -2.97 19.13 3.47
CA LEU A 208 -4.38 18.89 3.21
C LEU A 208 -4.83 19.57 1.91
N GLY A 209 -5.36 18.79 0.97
CA GLY A 209 -5.75 19.21 -0.38
C GLY A 209 -4.65 19.01 -1.43
N ASP A 210 -3.46 18.56 -1.02
CA ASP A 210 -2.33 18.32 -1.91
C ASP A 210 -2.57 17.05 -2.76
N GLU A 211 -1.97 17.06 -3.95
CA GLU A 211 -1.98 15.91 -4.86
C GLU A 211 -0.56 15.54 -5.23
N TYR A 212 -0.28 14.23 -5.22
CA TYR A 212 1.06 13.68 -5.46
C TYR A 212 1.04 12.62 -6.55
N GLU A 213 2.02 12.70 -7.44
CA GLU A 213 2.40 11.65 -8.38
C GLU A 213 3.50 10.79 -7.77
N VAL A 214 3.33 9.47 -7.82
CA VAL A 214 4.31 8.51 -7.30
C VAL A 214 4.70 7.52 -8.40
N THR A 215 6.01 7.33 -8.57
CA THR A 215 6.60 6.31 -9.45
C THR A 215 7.69 5.56 -8.69
N GLY A 216 8.09 4.39 -9.17
CA GLY A 216 9.14 3.61 -8.53
C GLY A 216 8.91 2.11 -8.62
N ASN A 217 9.65 1.40 -7.79
CA ASN A 217 9.62 -0.05 -7.70
C ASN A 217 9.84 -0.52 -6.26
N GLY A 218 9.51 -1.77 -6.00
CA GLY A 218 9.68 -2.38 -4.69
C GLY A 218 9.74 -3.90 -4.76
N SER A 219 9.94 -4.49 -3.60
CA SER A 219 9.93 -5.94 -3.41
C SER A 219 9.52 -6.28 -2.00
N GLY A 220 9.02 -7.48 -1.79
CA GLY A 220 8.54 -7.89 -0.49
C GLY A 220 8.28 -9.37 -0.39
N THR A 221 7.71 -9.76 0.74
CA THR A 221 7.20 -11.11 1.00
C THR A 221 5.78 -10.98 1.51
N ASN A 222 4.84 -11.68 0.87
CA ASN A 222 3.43 -11.64 1.24
C ASN A 222 3.16 -12.42 2.53
N ARG A 223 1.94 -12.36 3.05
CA ARG A 223 1.53 -13.02 4.31
C ARG A 223 1.70 -14.54 4.32
N ASN A 224 1.78 -15.16 3.15
CA ASN A 224 1.97 -16.60 2.96
C ASN A 224 3.44 -17.00 2.73
N GLY A 225 4.38 -16.05 2.81
CA GLY A 225 5.80 -16.31 2.57
C GLY A 225 6.19 -16.34 1.10
N GLU A 226 5.33 -15.91 0.17
CA GLU A 226 5.69 -15.81 -1.26
C GLU A 226 6.38 -14.45 -1.53
N PRO A 227 7.65 -14.46 -1.98
CA PRO A 227 8.35 -13.25 -2.37
C PRO A 227 7.80 -12.66 -3.67
N PHE A 228 7.68 -11.33 -3.73
CA PHE A 228 7.18 -10.60 -4.89
C PHE A 228 8.03 -9.36 -5.21
N THR A 229 7.94 -8.89 -6.45
CA THR A 229 8.45 -7.58 -6.90
C THR A 229 7.32 -6.73 -7.46
N ILE A 230 7.45 -5.41 -7.36
CA ILE A 230 6.50 -4.40 -7.80
C ILE A 230 7.20 -3.39 -8.71
N GLU A 231 6.53 -3.02 -9.80
CA GLU A 231 6.88 -1.88 -10.64
C GLU A 231 5.65 -1.01 -10.86
N ILE A 232 5.76 0.29 -10.63
CA ILE A 232 4.69 1.25 -10.97
C ILE A 232 4.79 1.53 -12.47
N THR A 233 3.89 0.94 -13.26
CA THR A 233 3.88 1.06 -14.73
C THR A 233 2.97 2.17 -15.24
N LYS A 234 1.98 2.58 -14.44
CA LYS A 234 1.24 3.83 -14.60
C LYS A 234 1.33 4.59 -13.29
N THR A 235 1.82 5.83 -13.36
CA THR A 235 2.01 6.74 -12.22
C THR A 235 0.83 6.66 -11.26
N LEU A 236 1.13 6.43 -9.99
CA LEU A 236 0.11 6.46 -8.94
C LEU A 236 -0.22 7.92 -8.61
N LEU A 237 -1.50 8.22 -8.46
CA LEU A 237 -2.00 9.51 -8.04
C LEU A 237 -2.61 9.38 -6.64
N GLN A 238 -2.17 10.23 -5.74
CA GLN A 238 -2.70 10.34 -4.39
C GLN A 238 -3.30 11.73 -4.18
N ARG A 239 -4.41 11.80 -3.44
CA ARG A 239 -5.00 13.05 -3.00
C ARG A 239 -5.21 13.02 -1.49
N ILE A 240 -4.66 14.02 -0.81
CA ILE A 240 -4.74 14.14 0.64
C ILE A 240 -6.00 14.93 1.01
N GLU A 241 -7.15 14.28 0.99
CA GLU A 241 -8.41 14.81 1.51
C GLU A 241 -9.23 13.72 2.21
N ASP A 242 -10.16 14.12 3.08
CA ASP A 242 -11.07 13.18 3.73
C ASP A 242 -11.88 12.40 2.67
N GLY A 243 -11.99 11.09 2.88
CA GLY A 243 -12.62 10.17 1.93
C GLY A 243 -11.72 9.66 0.81
N CYS A 244 -10.67 10.39 0.41
CA CYS A 244 -9.78 10.02 -0.70
C CYS A 244 -8.40 9.52 -0.28
N SER A 245 -7.94 9.88 0.91
CA SER A 245 -6.56 9.62 1.32
C SER A 245 -6.25 8.15 1.66
N ARG A 246 -7.25 7.26 1.64
CA ARG A 246 -7.10 5.87 2.12
C ARG A 246 -6.23 4.99 1.23
N THR A 247 -6.12 5.34 -0.05
CA THR A 247 -5.29 4.63 -1.03
C THR A 247 -5.06 5.56 -2.24
N PHE A 248 -4.34 5.08 -3.25
CA PHE A 248 -4.17 5.82 -4.50
C PHE A 248 -5.48 5.83 -5.30
N ILE A 249 -5.78 6.93 -5.98
CA ILE A 249 -7.02 7.13 -6.74
C ILE A 249 -6.88 6.78 -8.22
N VAL A 250 -5.64 6.70 -8.73
CA VAL A 250 -5.30 6.31 -10.10
C VAL A 250 -3.94 5.64 -10.07
N GLY A 251 -3.71 4.66 -10.95
CA GLY A 251 -2.38 4.13 -11.22
C GLY A 251 -2.40 2.62 -11.42
N ILE A 252 -1.29 2.07 -11.90
CA ILE A 252 -1.13 0.63 -12.11
C ILE A 252 0.21 0.21 -11.55
N ILE A 253 0.16 -0.84 -10.73
CA ILE A 253 1.32 -1.62 -10.31
C ILE A 253 1.31 -2.95 -11.04
N GLU A 254 2.42 -3.30 -11.67
CA GLU A 254 2.69 -4.68 -12.09
C GLU A 254 3.45 -5.39 -10.96
N LEU A 255 2.89 -6.50 -10.51
CA LEU A 255 3.45 -7.35 -9.47
C LEU A 255 3.87 -8.69 -10.05
N LYS A 256 5.01 -9.20 -9.61
CA LYS A 256 5.50 -10.53 -9.98
C LYS A 256 5.86 -11.34 -8.75
N ASN A 257 5.17 -12.46 -8.58
CA ASN A 257 5.55 -13.50 -7.62
C ASN A 257 6.80 -14.21 -8.13
N THR A 258 7.86 -14.20 -7.34
CA THR A 258 9.19 -14.61 -7.80
C THR A 258 9.41 -16.13 -7.71
N SER A 259 8.80 -16.83 -6.74
CA SER A 259 8.91 -18.30 -6.67
C SER A 259 8.12 -18.97 -7.79
N SER A 260 6.92 -18.47 -8.07
CA SER A 260 6.03 -19.02 -9.10
C SER A 260 6.23 -18.39 -10.50
N ASN A 261 6.98 -17.29 -10.60
CA ASN A 261 7.17 -16.50 -11.83
C ASN A 261 5.84 -16.05 -12.48
N LYS A 262 4.81 -15.83 -11.66
CA LYS A 262 3.48 -15.39 -12.08
C LYS A 262 3.35 -13.89 -11.89
N SER A 263 2.75 -13.20 -12.86
CA SER A 263 2.57 -11.74 -12.84
C SER A 263 1.10 -11.39 -12.68
N MET A 264 0.81 -10.31 -11.96
CA MET A 264 -0.53 -9.77 -11.80
C MET A 264 -0.47 -8.24 -11.86
N SER A 265 -1.52 -7.62 -12.36
CA SER A 265 -1.65 -6.15 -12.35
C SER A 265 -2.58 -5.73 -11.22
N VAL A 266 -2.27 -4.60 -10.59
CA VAL A 266 -3.12 -3.93 -9.59
C VAL A 266 -3.47 -2.57 -10.16
N ASP A 267 -4.75 -2.37 -10.50
CA ASP A 267 -5.29 -1.13 -11.06
C ASP A 267 -6.09 -0.39 -9.98
N PHE A 268 -5.63 0.81 -9.62
CA PHE A 268 -6.25 1.68 -8.62
C PHE A 268 -7.43 2.50 -9.16
N ASP A 269 -7.66 2.49 -10.47
CA ASP A 269 -8.81 3.15 -11.11
C ASP A 269 -9.40 2.27 -12.23
N PRO A 270 -10.01 1.12 -11.86
CA PRO A 270 -10.51 0.17 -12.86
C PRO A 270 -11.72 0.67 -13.66
N LYS A 271 -12.30 1.80 -13.27
CA LYS A 271 -13.39 2.48 -13.99
C LYS A 271 -12.88 3.62 -14.88
N GLY A 272 -11.68 4.13 -14.64
CA GLY A 272 -11.11 5.27 -15.36
C GLY A 272 -11.77 6.60 -15.03
N ASP A 273 -12.39 6.72 -13.86
CA ASP A 273 -13.12 7.92 -13.43
C ASP A 273 -12.36 8.76 -12.39
N GLY A 274 -11.25 8.24 -11.85
CA GLY A 274 -10.46 8.91 -10.81
C GLY A 274 -11.28 9.21 -9.55
N ALA A 275 -12.32 8.42 -9.27
CA ALA A 275 -13.17 8.60 -8.10
C ALA A 275 -12.49 8.10 -6.82
N CYS A 276 -12.85 8.72 -5.69
CA CYS A 276 -12.42 8.26 -4.37
C CYS A 276 -13.31 7.12 -3.85
N ASP A 277 -13.51 6.09 -4.66
CA ASP A 277 -14.38 4.96 -4.35
C ASP A 277 -13.64 3.76 -3.73
N ARG A 278 -12.30 3.84 -3.66
CA ARG A 278 -11.39 2.85 -3.06
C ARG A 278 -11.45 1.49 -3.77
N LEU A 279 -12.00 1.47 -4.99
CA LEU A 279 -12.14 0.27 -5.79
C LEU A 279 -10.83 -0.04 -6.50
N ILE A 280 -10.28 -1.22 -6.23
CA ILE A 280 -9.02 -1.67 -6.82
C ILE A 280 -9.27 -3.01 -7.51
N ARG A 281 -8.74 -3.17 -8.73
CA ARG A 281 -8.83 -4.43 -9.48
C ARG A 281 -7.47 -5.11 -9.54
N ILE A 282 -7.43 -6.35 -9.09
CA ILE A 282 -6.30 -7.25 -9.28
C ILE A 282 -6.61 -8.16 -10.47
N THR A 283 -5.73 -8.15 -11.48
CA THR A 283 -5.84 -9.01 -12.66
C THR A 283 -4.75 -10.08 -12.63
N LEU A 284 -5.15 -11.34 -12.51
CA LEU A 284 -4.27 -12.51 -12.54
C LEU A 284 -3.88 -12.90 -13.97
N PRO A 285 -2.87 -13.77 -14.15
CA PRO A 285 -2.58 -14.38 -15.44
C PRO A 285 -3.84 -15.01 -16.06
N GLY A 286 -4.04 -14.77 -17.36
CA GLY A 286 -5.23 -15.25 -18.07
C GLY A 286 -6.46 -14.33 -17.96
N GLY A 287 -6.32 -13.15 -17.34
CA GLY A 287 -7.37 -12.12 -17.34
C GLY A 287 -8.47 -12.34 -16.30
N ILE A 288 -8.18 -13.10 -15.24
CA ILE A 288 -9.10 -13.29 -14.12
C ILE A 288 -9.02 -12.07 -13.21
N ASN A 289 -10.14 -11.38 -13.02
CA ASN A 289 -10.21 -10.16 -12.23
C ASN A 289 -10.78 -10.44 -10.83
N LYS A 290 -10.19 -9.78 -9.82
CA LYS A 290 -10.76 -9.67 -8.48
C LYS A 290 -10.81 -8.19 -8.10
N ASP A 291 -12.01 -7.71 -7.77
CA ASP A 291 -12.21 -6.36 -7.27
C ASP A 291 -12.18 -6.38 -5.74
N ILE A 292 -11.49 -5.42 -5.13
CA ILE A 292 -11.41 -5.21 -3.68
C ILE A 292 -11.73 -3.75 -3.35
N ILE A 293 -12.20 -3.51 -2.13
CA ILE A 293 -12.44 -2.18 -1.58
C ILE A 293 -11.55 -2.04 -0.34
N ILE A 294 -10.74 -0.98 -0.28
CA ILE A 294 -9.87 -0.72 0.87
C ILE A 294 -10.64 0.00 1.99
N GLY A 295 -10.61 -0.56 3.20
CA GLY A 295 -11.19 0.05 4.40
C GLY A 295 -12.69 -0.24 4.60
N GLU A 296 -13.11 -1.47 4.28
CA GLU A 296 -14.25 -2.15 4.94
C GLU A 296 -13.75 -3.07 6.06
#